data_AF-A0A6J7KTG6-F1
#
_entry.id   AF-A0A6J7KTG6-F1
#
_cell.length_a   1.000
_cell.length_b   1.000
_cell.length_c   1.000
_cell.angle_alpha   90.00
_cell.angle_beta   90.00
_cell.angle_gamma   90.00
#
_symmetry.space_group_name_H-M   'P 1'
#
loop_
_entity.id
_entity.type
_entity.pdbx_description
1 polymer ?
#
loop_
_entity_poly.entity_id
_entity_poly.type
_entity_poly.pdbx_seq_one_letter_code
_entity_poly.pdbx_strand_id
1 'polypeptide(L)'
;MALAAEQGVGEVATEKIEPEEEEAIAALDAGDFVAAEAAYKKLLARKPNDTFAVLGLAQTQLMARTDGVDGAKVMQDALASPDEIEIQLQCADIEIVSGYLEPAFARLLRLIPLFDGAEKKQIKDRLIELFALVDPADPRVIKARTALANALF
;
A
#
# COMPACT_ATOMS: atom_id res chain seq x y z
N MET A 1 13.43 29.00 46.51
CA MET A 1 13.87 29.88 45.39
C MET A 1 15.26 29.40 45.02
N ALA A 2 15.63 29.03 43.80
CA ALA A 2 15.02 29.21 42.50
C ALA A 2 15.50 28.09 41.55
N LEU A 3 14.56 27.62 40.72
CA LEU A 3 14.62 27.32 39.28
C LEU A 3 15.90 26.65 38.71
N ALA A 4 15.80 25.41 38.19
CA ALA A 4 15.35 25.04 36.84
C ALA A 4 16.49 25.23 35.81
N ALA A 5 17.18 24.18 35.38
CA ALA A 5 16.75 23.22 34.35
C ALA A 5 16.48 23.91 33.01
N GLU A 6 17.53 24.19 32.25
CA GLU A 6 17.45 24.54 30.82
C GLU A 6 18.33 23.56 30.02
N GLN A 7 17.76 22.40 29.72
CA GLN A 7 18.14 21.61 28.54
C GLN A 7 16.86 21.07 27.91
N GLY A 8 16.72 21.30 26.61
CA GLY A 8 15.73 20.61 25.78
C GLY A 8 14.61 21.50 25.26
N VAL A 9 14.92 22.31 24.26
CA VAL A 9 13.94 22.61 23.22
C VAL A 9 14.60 22.22 21.90
N GLY A 10 14.47 20.93 21.56
CA GLY A 10 14.58 20.52 20.18
C GLY A 10 13.41 21.16 19.44
N GLU A 11 13.71 21.97 18.44
CA GLU A 11 12.72 22.48 17.50
C GLU A 11 11.87 21.32 16.99
N VAL A 12 10.61 21.28 17.40
CA VAL A 12 9.57 20.59 16.66
C VAL A 12 9.49 21.30 15.33
N ALA A 13 10.14 20.73 14.31
CA ALA A 13 9.89 21.09 12.93
C ALA A 13 8.38 20.95 12.73
N THR A 14 7.69 22.07 12.56
CA THR A 14 6.31 22.07 12.07
C THR A 14 6.32 21.25 10.78
N GLU A 15 5.71 20.07 10.78
CA GLU A 15 5.47 19.29 9.56
C GLU A 15 4.62 20.16 8.65
N LYS A 16 5.29 20.89 7.75
CA LYS A 16 4.63 21.61 6.68
C LYS A 16 4.23 20.57 5.66
N ILE A 17 2.93 20.47 5.42
CA ILE A 17 2.37 19.70 4.32
C ILE A 17 3.07 20.17 3.03
N GLU A 18 3.56 19.22 2.25
CA GLU A 18 4.21 19.54 0.99
C GLU A 18 3.14 19.94 -0.06
N PRO A 19 3.45 20.83 -1.02
CA PRO A 19 2.46 21.25 -2.03
C PRO A 19 1.84 20.07 -2.80
N GLU A 20 2.64 19.04 -3.11
CA GLU A 20 2.16 17.82 -3.76
C GLU A 20 1.24 16.99 -2.86
N GLU A 21 1.40 17.06 -1.54
CA GLU A 21 0.51 16.40 -0.58
C GLU A 21 -0.83 17.14 -0.50
N GLU A 22 -0.84 18.48 -0.51
CA GLU A 22 -2.07 19.28 -0.62
C GLU A 22 -2.81 19.01 -1.93
N GLU A 23 -2.09 18.94 -3.06
CA GLU A 23 -2.61 18.56 -4.38
C GLU A 23 -3.29 17.17 -4.32
N ALA A 24 -2.65 16.20 -3.66
CA ALA A 24 -3.18 14.85 -3.54
C ALA A 24 -4.45 14.79 -2.68
N ILE A 25 -4.46 15.47 -1.53
CA ILE A 25 -5.62 15.53 -0.63
C ILE A 25 -6.82 16.15 -1.35
N ALA A 26 -6.63 17.28 -2.03
CA ALA A 26 -7.70 17.94 -2.78
C ALA A 26 -8.26 17.06 -3.91
N ALA A 27 -7.39 16.28 -4.58
CA ALA A 27 -7.82 15.33 -5.60
C ALA A 27 -8.61 14.15 -5.01
N LEU A 28 -8.18 13.62 -3.85
CA LEU A 28 -8.92 12.59 -3.12
C LEU A 28 -10.31 13.07 -2.68
N ASP A 29 -10.42 14.30 -2.17
CA ASP A 29 -11.70 14.92 -1.79
C ASP A 29 -12.66 15.06 -2.97
N ALA A 30 -12.12 15.24 -4.19
CA ALA A 30 -12.88 15.27 -5.43
C ALA A 30 -13.17 13.89 -6.03
N GLY A 31 -12.65 12.80 -5.45
CA GLY A 31 -12.71 11.46 -6.02
C GLY A 31 -11.81 11.24 -7.24
N ASP A 32 -10.87 12.14 -7.51
CA ASP A 32 -9.90 12.05 -8.61
C ASP A 32 -8.65 11.29 -8.16
N PHE A 33 -8.77 9.96 -8.10
CA PHE A 33 -7.66 9.10 -7.72
C PHE A 33 -6.46 9.19 -8.67
N VAL A 34 -6.69 9.53 -9.94
CA VAL A 34 -5.63 9.66 -10.95
C VAL A 34 -4.76 10.88 -10.65
N ALA A 35 -5.39 12.02 -10.35
CA ALA A 35 -4.68 13.23 -9.95
C ALA A 35 -3.96 13.05 -8.61
N ALA A 36 -4.60 12.39 -7.64
CA ALA A 36 -3.97 12.10 -6.35
C ALA A 36 -2.74 11.20 -6.48
N GLU A 37 -2.83 10.15 -7.28
CA GLU A 37 -1.70 9.24 -7.55
C GLU A 37 -0.53 9.99 -8.22
N ALA A 38 -0.83 10.86 -9.18
CA ALA A 38 0.18 11.66 -9.86
C ALA A 38 0.91 12.61 -8.89
N ALA A 39 0.17 13.24 -7.97
CA ALA A 39 0.72 14.14 -6.97
C ALA A 39 1.64 13.41 -5.97
N TYR A 40 1.22 12.26 -5.41
CA TYR A 40 2.09 11.45 -4.55
C TYR A 40 3.33 10.92 -5.27
N LYS A 41 3.21 10.52 -6.54
CA LYS A 41 4.38 10.11 -7.36
C LYS A 41 5.37 11.26 -7.57
N LYS A 42 4.87 12.49 -7.80
CA LYS A 42 5.70 13.69 -7.92
C LYS A 42 6.44 13.99 -6.62
N LEU A 43 5.76 13.84 -5.47
CA LEU A 43 6.39 13.97 -4.15
C LEU A 43 7.49 12.91 -3.97
N LEU A 44 7.21 11.65 -4.26
CA LEU A 44 8.18 10.56 -4.14
C LEU A 44 9.37 10.69 -5.11
N ALA A 45 9.19 11.29 -6.28
CA ALA A 45 10.30 11.59 -7.18
C ALA A 45 11.30 12.58 -6.54
N ARG A 46 10.82 13.52 -5.72
CA ARG A 46 11.64 14.48 -4.98
C ARG A 46 12.15 13.93 -3.64
N LYS A 47 11.30 13.16 -2.94
CA LYS A 47 11.59 12.53 -1.65
C LYS A 47 11.27 11.03 -1.69
N PRO A 48 12.16 10.20 -2.25
CA PRO A 48 11.88 8.76 -2.44
C PRO A 48 11.62 7.95 -1.18
N ASN A 49 12.07 8.45 -0.02
CA ASN A 49 11.93 7.78 1.28
C ASN A 49 10.87 8.44 2.18
N ASP A 50 10.02 9.31 1.62
CA ASP A 50 8.95 9.96 2.36
C ASP A 50 7.85 8.95 2.70
N THR A 51 7.76 8.58 3.97
CA THR A 51 6.86 7.52 4.44
C THR A 51 5.39 7.90 4.28
N PHE A 52 5.05 9.19 4.41
CA PHE A 52 3.69 9.67 4.20
C PHE A 52 3.30 9.58 2.73
N ALA A 53 4.19 9.98 1.82
CA ALA A 53 3.94 9.89 0.40
C ALA A 53 3.82 8.42 -0.09
N VAL A 54 4.62 7.51 0.47
CA VAL A 54 4.50 6.06 0.17
C VAL A 54 3.14 5.52 0.62
N LEU A 55 2.73 5.84 1.86
CA LEU A 55 1.45 5.42 2.40
C LEU A 55 0.27 6.01 1.60
N GLY A 56 0.31 7.32 1.33
CA GLY A 56 -0.71 8.02 0.57
C GLY A 56 -0.86 7.50 -0.86
N LEU A 57 0.26 7.19 -1.52
CA LEU A 57 0.25 6.54 -2.84
C LEU A 57 -0.44 5.18 -2.78
N ALA A 58 -0.02 4.31 -1.86
CA ALA A 58 -0.59 2.97 -1.72
C ALA A 58 -2.09 3.03 -1.40
N GLN A 59 -2.52 3.97 -0.55
CA GLN A 59 -3.92 4.13 -0.18
C GLN A 59 -4.75 4.61 -1.37
N THR A 60 -4.27 5.62 -2.09
CA THR A 60 -4.91 6.14 -3.30
C THR A 60 -5.10 5.05 -4.34
N GLN A 61 -4.05 4.27 -4.60
CA GLN A 61 -4.09 3.20 -5.58
C GLN A 61 -5.04 2.06 -5.16
N LEU A 62 -5.11 1.73 -3.86
CA LEU A 62 -6.08 0.75 -3.37
C LEU A 62 -7.52 1.24 -3.55
N MET A 63 -7.80 2.51 -3.21
CA MET A 63 -9.11 3.12 -3.42
C MET A 63 -9.49 3.10 -4.89
N ALA A 64 -8.60 3.52 -5.78
CA ALA A 64 -8.84 3.53 -7.23
C ALA A 64 -9.23 2.16 -7.79
N ARG A 65 -8.62 1.08 -7.29
CA ARG A 65 -8.85 -0.29 -7.78
C ARG A 65 -10.07 -0.96 -7.18
N THR A 66 -10.57 -0.44 -6.07
CA THR A 66 -11.73 -1.01 -5.35
C THR A 66 -12.99 -0.17 -5.51
N ASP A 67 -12.87 1.05 -6.03
CA ASP A 67 -14.00 1.91 -6.34
C ASP A 67 -14.95 1.25 -7.36
N GLY A 68 -16.24 1.20 -7.01
CA GLY A 68 -17.28 0.61 -7.85
C GLY A 68 -17.19 -0.92 -8.05
N VAL A 69 -16.27 -1.62 -7.37
CA VAL A 69 -16.07 -3.07 -7.54
C VAL A 69 -17.09 -3.89 -6.73
N ASP A 70 -17.69 -4.89 -7.37
CA ASP A 70 -18.48 -5.92 -6.67
C ASP A 70 -17.53 -6.93 -5.99
N GLY A 71 -17.19 -6.65 -4.73
CA GLY A 71 -16.27 -7.50 -3.97
C GLY A 71 -16.75 -8.94 -3.79
N ALA A 72 -18.06 -9.18 -3.70
CA ALA A 72 -18.60 -10.53 -3.56
C ALA A 72 -18.37 -11.35 -4.83
N LYS A 73 -18.62 -10.74 -5.98
CA LYS A 73 -18.33 -11.34 -7.28
C LYS A 73 -16.83 -11.61 -7.46
N VAL A 74 -15.97 -10.64 -7.15
CA VAL A 74 -14.51 -10.82 -7.25
C VAL A 74 -14.03 -11.99 -6.40
N MET A 75 -14.51 -12.12 -5.17
CA MET A 75 -14.16 -13.25 -4.31
C MET A 75 -14.61 -14.60 -4.91
N GLN A 76 -15.79 -14.66 -5.55
CA GLN A 76 -16.26 -15.86 -6.23
C GLN A 76 -15.43 -16.20 -7.48
N ASP A 77 -15.14 -15.20 -8.32
CA ASP A 77 -14.36 -15.37 -9.54
C ASP A 77 -12.92 -15.80 -9.22
N ALA A 78 -12.34 -15.28 -8.12
CA ALA A 78 -11.02 -15.69 -7.63
C ALA A 78 -10.98 -17.13 -7.09
N LEU A 79 -12.10 -17.68 -6.62
CA LEU A 79 -12.18 -19.11 -6.26
C LEU A 79 -12.24 -20.00 -7.52
N ALA A 80 -12.93 -19.53 -8.56
CA ALA A 80 -13.06 -20.25 -9.83
C ALA A 80 -11.78 -20.20 -10.68
N SER A 81 -11.00 -19.14 -10.55
CA SER A 81 -9.79 -18.87 -11.36
C SER A 81 -8.57 -18.66 -10.45
N PRO A 82 -8.09 -19.73 -9.77
CA PRO A 82 -7.05 -19.59 -8.75
C PRO A 82 -5.77 -18.97 -9.29
N ASP A 83 -5.38 -19.30 -10.53
CA ASP A 83 -4.10 -18.90 -11.12
C ASP A 83 -4.23 -17.72 -12.11
N GLU A 84 -5.40 -17.10 -12.24
CA GLU A 84 -5.56 -15.92 -13.09
C GLU A 84 -5.07 -14.67 -12.32
N ILE A 85 -4.06 -13.97 -12.82
CA ILE A 85 -3.34 -12.97 -12.02
C ILE A 85 -4.24 -11.79 -11.67
N GLU A 86 -4.96 -11.23 -12.65
CA GLU A 86 -5.71 -10.00 -12.46
C GLU A 86 -6.80 -10.15 -11.39
N ILE A 87 -7.56 -11.24 -11.43
CA ILE A 87 -8.63 -11.50 -10.46
C ILE A 87 -8.07 -11.75 -9.06
N GLN A 88 -6.89 -12.37 -8.95
CA GLN A 88 -6.26 -12.61 -7.65
C GLN A 88 -5.69 -11.31 -7.05
N LEU A 89 -5.15 -10.41 -7.88
CA LEU A 89 -4.74 -9.08 -7.44
C LEU A 89 -5.94 -8.25 -6.97
N GLN A 90 -7.03 -8.26 -7.75
CA GLN A 90 -8.27 -7.58 -7.38
C GLN A 90 -8.88 -8.16 -6.09
N CYS A 91 -8.87 -9.48 -5.94
CA CYS A 91 -9.37 -10.12 -4.72
C CYS A 91 -8.50 -9.77 -3.51
N ALA A 92 -7.17 -9.70 -3.66
CA ALA A 92 -6.30 -9.26 -2.58
C ALA A 92 -6.59 -7.81 -2.16
N ASP A 93 -6.86 -6.90 -3.12
CA ASP A 93 -7.28 -5.53 -2.81
C ASP A 93 -8.58 -5.51 -1.99
N ILE A 94 -9.61 -6.25 -2.43
CA ILE A 94 -10.89 -6.36 -1.72
C ILE A 94 -10.72 -6.94 -0.31
N GLU A 95 -9.86 -7.96 -0.17
CA GLU A 95 -9.53 -8.55 1.12
C GLU A 95 -8.87 -7.53 2.06
N ILE A 96 -7.94 -6.70 1.56
CA ILE A 96 -7.31 -5.64 2.37
C ILE A 96 -8.32 -4.58 2.82
N VAL A 97 -9.15 -4.07 1.90
CA VAL A 97 -10.21 -3.09 2.25
C VAL A 97 -11.19 -3.68 3.27
N SER A 98 -11.41 -5.00 3.23
CA SER A 98 -12.28 -5.71 4.17
C SER A 98 -11.59 -6.13 5.48
N GLY A 99 -10.29 -5.84 5.65
CA GLY A 99 -9.50 -6.19 6.84
C GLY A 99 -8.94 -7.62 6.88
N TYR A 100 -9.10 -8.39 5.80
CA TYR A 100 -8.59 -9.76 5.65
C TYR A 100 -7.13 -9.78 5.17
N LEU A 101 -6.21 -9.30 6.03
CA LEU A 101 -4.79 -9.16 5.69
C LEU A 101 -4.09 -10.49 5.37
N GLU A 102 -4.28 -11.51 6.23
CA GLU A 102 -3.62 -12.81 6.02
C GLU A 102 -4.08 -13.50 4.73
N PRO A 103 -5.38 -13.58 4.42
CA PRO A 103 -5.86 -14.07 3.12
C PRO A 103 -5.24 -13.32 1.93
N ALA A 104 -5.25 -11.98 1.95
CA ALA A 104 -4.70 -11.16 0.87
C ALA A 104 -3.21 -11.46 0.62
N PHE A 105 -2.39 -11.48 1.67
CA PHE A 105 -0.97 -11.75 1.54
C PHE A 105 -0.71 -13.18 1.09
N ALA A 106 -1.40 -14.17 1.67
CA ALA A 106 -1.25 -15.57 1.31
C ALA A 106 -1.60 -15.82 -0.17
N ARG A 107 -2.65 -15.15 -0.67
CA ARG A 107 -3.11 -15.23 -2.06
C ARG A 107 -2.00 -14.84 -3.03
N LEU A 108 -1.41 -13.65 -2.84
CA LEU A 108 -0.36 -13.17 -3.73
C LEU A 108 0.95 -13.96 -3.59
N LEU A 109 1.32 -14.32 -2.37
CA LEU A 109 2.51 -15.16 -2.12
C LEU A 109 2.43 -16.52 -2.83
N ARG A 110 1.23 -17.11 -2.94
CA ARG A 110 1.01 -18.37 -3.67
C ARG A 110 1.32 -18.24 -5.17
N LEU A 111 1.10 -17.07 -5.77
CA LEU A 111 1.32 -16.83 -7.20
C LEU A 111 2.79 -16.56 -7.53
N ILE A 112 3.56 -15.98 -6.62
CA ILE A 112 4.97 -15.62 -6.85
C ILE A 112 5.83 -16.75 -7.46
N PRO A 113 5.75 -18.02 -7.01
CA PRO A 113 6.54 -19.11 -7.62
C PRO A 113 5.94 -19.67 -8.92
N LEU A 114 4.71 -19.31 -9.29
CA LEU A 114 4.02 -19.82 -10.48
C LEU A 114 4.32 -19.00 -11.74
N PHE A 115 4.79 -17.77 -11.56
CA PHE A 115 5.02 -16.81 -12.62
C PHE A 115 6.44 -16.27 -12.59
N ASP A 116 6.89 -15.76 -13.74
CA ASP A 116 8.20 -15.14 -13.93
C ASP A 116 8.04 -13.79 -14.66
N GLY A 117 9.16 -13.11 -14.92
CA GLY A 117 9.16 -11.92 -15.78
C GLY A 117 8.25 -10.79 -15.29
N ALA A 118 7.37 -10.31 -16.17
CA ALA A 118 6.50 -9.17 -15.92
C ALA A 118 5.39 -9.51 -14.92
N GLU A 119 4.83 -10.71 -15.02
CA GLU A 119 3.77 -11.25 -14.16
C GLU A 119 4.25 -11.34 -12.71
N LYS A 120 5.42 -11.96 -12.47
CA LYS A 120 6.02 -12.02 -11.13
C LYS A 120 6.28 -10.64 -10.55
N LYS A 121 6.75 -9.71 -11.39
CA LYS A 121 7.00 -8.33 -10.98
C LYS A 121 5.70 -7.65 -10.55
N GLN A 122 4.62 -7.80 -11.30
CA GLN A 122 3.32 -7.22 -10.99
C GLN A 122 2.78 -7.73 -9.64
N ILE A 123 2.84 -9.04 -9.39
CA ILE A 123 2.38 -9.63 -8.11
C ILE A 123 3.21 -9.10 -6.94
N LYS A 124 4.54 -9.04 -7.12
CA LYS A 124 5.45 -8.54 -6.09
C LYS A 124 5.20 -7.05 -5.79
N ASP A 125 5.06 -6.23 -6.81
CA ASP A 125 4.84 -4.79 -6.65
C ASP A 125 3.51 -4.55 -5.91
N ARG A 126 2.44 -5.28 -6.27
CA ARG A 126 1.18 -5.22 -5.52
C ARG A 126 1.34 -5.64 -4.06
N LEU A 127 2.06 -6.72 -3.78
CA LEU A 127 2.26 -7.17 -2.40
C LEU A 127 3.02 -6.12 -1.56
N ILE A 128 3.98 -5.40 -2.17
CA ILE A 128 4.71 -4.31 -1.52
C ILE A 128 3.78 -3.11 -1.26
N GLU A 129 2.93 -2.72 -2.22
CA GLU A 129 1.91 -1.70 -2.03
C GLU A 129 0.99 -2.05 -0.84
N LEU A 130 0.51 -3.30 -0.77
CA LEU A 130 -0.37 -3.74 0.32
C LEU A 130 0.34 -3.80 1.67
N PHE A 131 1.64 -4.10 1.73
CA PHE A 131 2.42 -4.01 2.97
C PHE A 131 2.58 -2.58 3.48
N ALA A 132 2.60 -1.58 2.59
CA ALA A 132 2.74 -0.20 3.00
C ALA A 132 1.50 0.33 3.75
N LEU A 133 0.34 -0.31 3.55
CA LEU A 133 -0.94 0.05 4.17
C LEU A 133 -1.11 -0.46 5.60
N VAL A 134 -0.17 -1.26 6.09
CA VAL A 134 -0.26 -1.93 7.38
C VAL A 134 0.97 -1.59 8.20
N ASP A 135 0.81 -1.48 9.52
CA ASP A 135 1.94 -1.26 10.43
C ASP A 135 3.06 -2.27 10.14
N PRO A 136 4.31 -1.84 9.89
CA PRO A 136 5.41 -2.74 9.59
C PRO A 136 5.76 -3.70 10.74
N ALA A 137 5.33 -3.40 11.97
CA ALA A 137 5.45 -4.26 13.15
C ALA A 137 4.30 -5.28 13.28
N ASP A 138 3.27 -5.23 12.42
CA ASP A 138 2.20 -6.22 12.42
C ASP A 138 2.79 -7.62 12.12
N PRO A 139 2.53 -8.62 12.98
CA PRO A 139 3.11 -9.96 12.82
C PRO A 139 2.75 -10.62 11.49
N ARG A 140 1.60 -10.27 10.89
CA ARG A 140 1.16 -10.78 9.59
C ARG A 140 2.01 -10.20 8.45
N VAL A 141 2.38 -8.92 8.53
CA VAL A 141 3.29 -8.27 7.58
C VAL A 141 4.70 -8.83 7.70
N ILE A 142 5.23 -8.99 8.92
CA ILE A 142 6.56 -9.56 9.15
C ILE A 142 6.66 -10.97 8.55
N LYS A 143 5.64 -11.81 8.82
CA LYS A 143 5.55 -13.17 8.28
C LYS A 143 5.49 -13.16 6.75
N ALA A 144 4.67 -12.30 6.16
CA ALA A 144 4.50 -12.22 4.71
C ALA A 144 5.76 -11.69 4.00
N ARG A 145 6.45 -10.70 4.56
CA ARG A 145 7.75 -10.21 4.04
C ARG A 145 8.82 -11.29 4.05
N THR A 146 8.88 -12.08 5.13
CA THR A 146 9.79 -13.23 5.22
C THR A 146 9.48 -14.27 4.15
N ALA A 147 8.19 -14.60 3.95
CA ALA A 147 7.75 -15.53 2.92
C ALA A 147 8.07 -15.02 1.50
N LEU A 148 7.89 -13.72 1.23
CA LEU A 148 8.25 -13.12 -0.05
C LEU A 148 9.76 -13.24 -0.30
N ALA A 149 10.60 -12.91 0.69
CA ALA A 149 12.05 -13.07 0.56
C ALA A 149 12.42 -14.51 0.21
N ASN A 150 11.86 -15.50 0.91
CA ASN A 150 12.11 -16.92 0.66
C ASN A 150 11.62 -17.40 -0.72
N ALA A 151 10.60 -16.76 -1.31
CA ALA A 151 10.09 -17.12 -2.64
C ALA A 151 10.92 -16.53 -3.79
N LEU A 152 11.85 -15.61 -3.48
CA LEU A 152 12.70 -14.93 -4.45
C LEU A 152 14.13 -15.48 -4.53
N PHE A 153 14.51 -16.37 -3.60
CA PHE A 153 15.85 -17.00 -3.51
C PHE A 153 15.72 -18.52 -3.51
#